data_AF-A0A8S2WJ49-F1
#
_entry.id   AF-A0A8S2WJ49-F1
#
_cell.length_a   1.000
_cell.length_b   1.000
_cell.length_c   1.000
_cell.angle_alpha   90.00
_cell.angle_beta   90.00
_cell.angle_gamma   90.00
#
_symmetry.space_group_name_H-M   'P 1'
#
loop_
_entity.id
_entity.type
_entity.pdbx_description
1 polymer ?
#
loop_
_entity_poly.entity_id
_entity_poly.type
_entity_poly.pdbx_seq_one_letter_code
_entity_poly.pdbx_strand_id
1 'polypeptide(L)'
;LQLMNPVNYMPVSVLPSNGNYAAKAYSISFDKTAYMYVPSRCSKGKGCSIHVALHGCRQGKERVGETVALHAGYNEVAELNNIIVIYPQVKKSLVFPINPQGCFDWWSYTNNNYANKLGPQMSAVKNIIDTVRAIHA
;
A
#
# COMPACT_ATOMS: atom_id res chain seq x y z
N LEU A 1 -17.75 -28.57 15.02
CA LEU A 1 -17.75 -27.11 14.76
C LEU A 1 -16.69 -26.82 13.70
N GLN A 2 -17.12 -26.46 12.50
CA GLN A 2 -16.25 -26.09 11.39
C GLN A 2 -15.59 -24.73 11.67
N LEU A 3 -14.31 -24.65 11.29
CA LEU A 3 -13.64 -23.61 10.53
C LEU A 3 -12.22 -23.39 11.09
N MET A 4 -11.29 -24.26 10.69
CA MET A 4 -9.92 -23.79 10.47
C MET A 4 -9.98 -22.84 9.27
N ASN A 5 -10.29 -21.56 9.52
CA ASN A 5 -10.21 -20.54 8.48
C ASN A 5 -8.72 -20.24 8.20
N PRO A 6 -8.27 -20.30 6.95
CA PRO A 6 -6.87 -20.14 6.60
C PRO A 6 -6.51 -18.66 6.56
N VAL A 7 -6.31 -18.05 7.73
CA VAL A 7 -5.74 -16.69 7.85
C VAL A 7 -4.37 -16.58 7.16
N ASN A 8 -3.71 -17.73 6.92
CA ASN A 8 -2.37 -17.81 6.32
C ASN A 8 -2.32 -17.96 4.78
N TYR A 9 -3.47 -18.00 4.07
CA TYR A 9 -3.48 -18.24 2.62
C TYR A 9 -4.12 -17.12 1.79
N MET A 10 -4.40 -15.95 2.35
CA MET A 10 -4.86 -14.83 1.53
C MET A 10 -3.68 -14.23 0.76
N PRO A 11 -3.58 -14.46 -0.56
CA PRO A 11 -2.43 -13.97 -1.30
C PRO A 11 -2.51 -12.44 -1.41
N VAL A 12 -1.40 -11.77 -1.07
CA VAL A 12 -1.19 -10.37 -1.42
C VAL A 12 -0.29 -10.31 -2.65
N SER A 13 -0.71 -9.56 -3.66
CA SER A 13 0.06 -9.36 -4.88
C SER A 13 0.98 -8.15 -4.74
N VAL A 14 2.17 -8.22 -5.32
CA VAL A 14 3.05 -7.07 -5.48
C VAL A 14 2.59 -6.25 -6.70
N LEU A 15 2.33 -4.96 -6.48
CA LEU A 15 2.09 -4.02 -7.57
C LEU A 15 3.42 -3.67 -8.25
N PRO A 16 3.53 -3.85 -9.57
CA PRO A 16 4.76 -3.52 -10.29
C PRO A 16 5.02 -2.01 -10.29
N SER A 17 6.27 -1.61 -10.06
CA SER A 17 6.70 -0.23 -10.32
C SER A 17 7.11 -0.07 -11.78
N ASN A 18 6.41 0.76 -12.55
CA ASN A 18 6.88 1.13 -13.89
C ASN A 18 8.14 2.00 -13.76
N GLY A 19 9.12 1.86 -14.68
CA GLY A 19 10.51 2.31 -14.50
C GLY A 19 10.75 3.72 -13.92
N ASN A 20 9.91 4.71 -14.24
CA ASN A 20 10.01 6.07 -13.69
C ASN A 20 9.55 6.21 -12.23
N TYR A 21 8.70 5.32 -11.72
CA TYR A 21 8.23 5.31 -10.33
C TYR A 21 9.34 4.91 -9.37
N ALA A 22 10.20 3.99 -9.76
CA ALA A 22 11.26 3.45 -8.92
C ALA A 22 12.28 4.51 -8.46
N ALA A 23 12.64 5.45 -9.33
CA ALA A 23 13.55 6.54 -9.02
C ALA A 23 12.87 7.66 -8.21
N LYS A 24 11.62 8.01 -8.56
CA LYS A 24 10.79 8.97 -7.82
C LYS A 24 10.40 8.48 -6.42
N ALA A 25 10.32 7.16 -6.22
CA ALA A 25 10.00 6.56 -4.92
C ALA A 25 11.07 6.88 -3.87
N TYR A 26 12.36 6.79 -4.24
CA TYR A 26 13.47 7.09 -3.32
C TYR A 26 13.48 8.53 -2.84
N SER A 27 13.24 9.50 -3.74
CA SER A 27 13.23 10.92 -3.39
C SER A 27 12.11 11.30 -2.41
N ILE A 28 11.16 10.39 -2.15
CA ILE A 28 10.03 10.59 -1.25
C ILE A 28 9.95 9.50 -0.16
N SER A 29 11.01 8.71 0.04
CA SER A 29 11.05 7.59 1.01
C SER A 29 10.03 6.47 0.76
N PHE A 30 9.42 6.39 -0.42
CA PHE A 30 8.57 5.28 -0.83
C PHE A 30 9.41 4.04 -1.16
N ASP A 31 8.85 2.86 -0.90
CA ASP A 31 9.35 1.62 -1.48
C ASP A 31 8.90 1.53 -2.96
N LYS A 32 9.63 0.74 -3.75
CA LYS A 32 9.23 0.41 -5.12
C LYS A 32 8.11 -0.63 -5.15
N THR A 33 7.93 -1.37 -4.06
CA THR A 33 6.87 -2.37 -3.89
C THR A 33 5.70 -1.77 -3.13
N ALA A 34 4.48 -2.00 -3.61
CA ALA A 34 3.27 -1.94 -2.80
C ALA A 34 2.58 -3.30 -2.84
N TYR A 35 1.80 -3.62 -1.81
CA TYR A 35 1.00 -4.84 -1.78
C TYR A 35 -0.47 -4.53 -2.07
N MET A 36 -1.19 -5.52 -2.58
CA MET A 36 -2.62 -5.45 -2.80
C MET A 36 -3.28 -6.79 -2.47
N TYR A 37 -4.42 -6.74 -1.79
CA TYR A 37 -5.34 -7.86 -1.67
C TYR A 37 -6.53 -7.65 -2.60
N VAL A 38 -6.79 -8.62 -3.47
CA VAL A 38 -7.92 -8.61 -4.42
C VAL A 38 -8.91 -9.69 -4.03
N PRO A 39 -10.14 -9.32 -3.63
CA PRO A 39 -11.14 -10.31 -3.29
C PRO A 39 -11.45 -11.28 -4.44
N SER A 40 -11.85 -12.51 -4.12
CA SER A 40 -12.19 -13.54 -5.11
C SER A 40 -13.32 -13.14 -6.07
N ARG A 41 -14.18 -12.21 -5.63
CA ARG A 41 -15.28 -11.64 -6.42
C ARG A 41 -14.82 -10.48 -7.32
N CYS A 42 -13.76 -9.78 -6.94
CA CYS A 42 -13.17 -8.67 -7.69
C CYS A 42 -12.29 -9.16 -8.84
N SER A 43 -11.67 -10.33 -8.71
CA SER A 43 -10.89 -10.96 -9.79
C SER A 43 -11.74 -11.40 -10.99
N LYS A 44 -13.07 -11.42 -10.85
CA LYS A 44 -14.03 -11.83 -11.88
C LYS A 44 -14.73 -10.65 -12.58
N GLY A 45 -14.18 -9.44 -12.49
CA GLY A 45 -14.69 -8.26 -13.20
C GLY A 45 -15.94 -7.63 -12.60
N LYS A 46 -16.11 -7.70 -11.26
CA LYS A 46 -17.12 -6.91 -10.56
C LYS A 46 -16.54 -5.56 -10.15
N GLY A 47 -17.32 -4.50 -10.25
CA GLY A 47 -16.96 -3.18 -9.72
C GLY A 47 -16.73 -3.27 -8.21
N CYS A 48 -15.48 -3.12 -7.80
CA CYS A 48 -15.07 -3.21 -6.40
C CYS A 48 -14.69 -1.85 -5.83
N SER A 49 -15.01 -1.66 -4.55
CA SER A 49 -14.52 -0.49 -3.82
C SER A 49 -13.03 -0.65 -3.53
N ILE A 50 -12.33 0.46 -3.24
CA ILE A 50 -10.92 0.45 -2.89
C ILE A 50 -10.74 1.04 -1.50
N HIS A 51 -9.98 0.35 -0.64
CA HIS A 51 -9.49 0.85 0.63
C HIS A 51 -7.95 0.91 0.61
N VAL A 52 -7.39 1.99 1.14
CA VAL A 52 -5.94 2.14 1.30
C VAL A 52 -5.60 2.04 2.78
N ALA A 53 -4.87 0.99 3.16
CA ALA A 53 -4.40 0.78 4.51
C ALA A 53 -2.93 1.22 4.61
N LEU A 54 -2.68 2.31 5.32
CA LEU A 54 -1.35 2.86 5.55
C LEU A 54 -0.76 2.26 6.83
N HIS A 55 0.41 1.65 6.73
CA HIS A 55 1.12 1.14 7.89
C HIS A 55 1.72 2.28 8.74
N GLY A 56 2.01 2.00 10.01
CA GLY A 56 2.72 2.95 10.88
C GLY A 56 4.23 2.98 10.66
N CYS A 57 4.92 3.87 11.37
CA CYS A 57 6.38 3.88 11.43
C CYS A 57 6.92 2.51 11.87
N ARG A 58 8.05 2.07 11.30
CA ARG A 58 8.66 0.75 11.55
C ARG A 58 7.80 -0.45 11.17
N GLN A 59 6.71 -0.25 10.42
CA GLN A 59 5.83 -1.33 9.98
C GLN A 59 5.84 -1.52 8.45
N GLY A 60 6.77 -0.89 7.75
CA GLY A 60 6.96 -1.10 6.32
C GLY A 60 7.63 -2.45 6.02
N LYS A 61 7.55 -2.86 4.75
CA LYS A 61 8.11 -4.10 4.20
C LYS A 61 9.54 -4.39 4.65
N GLU A 62 10.43 -3.40 4.61
CA GLU A 62 11.84 -3.55 5.01
C GLU A 62 11.98 -4.09 6.45
N ARG A 63 11.03 -3.77 7.33
CA ARG A 63 11.13 -4.08 8.76
C ARG A 63 10.33 -5.32 9.17
N VAL A 64 9.13 -5.49 8.62
CA VAL A 64 8.18 -6.54 9.04
C VAL A 64 7.66 -7.40 7.88
N GLY A 65 8.23 -7.26 6.69
CA GLY A 65 7.79 -7.97 5.50
C GLY A 65 6.32 -7.70 5.19
N GLU A 66 5.56 -8.77 4.98
CA GLU A 66 4.13 -8.71 4.62
C GLU A 66 3.21 -8.69 5.84
N THR A 67 3.75 -8.65 7.06
CA THR A 67 2.98 -8.82 8.31
C THR A 67 1.76 -7.90 8.40
N VAL A 68 1.90 -6.61 8.07
CA VAL A 68 0.77 -5.68 8.09
C VAL A 68 -0.25 -6.02 7.02
N ALA A 69 0.21 -6.34 5.80
CA ALA A 69 -0.67 -6.66 4.68
C ALA A 69 -1.43 -7.97 4.90
N LEU A 70 -0.86 -8.93 5.64
CA LEU A 70 -1.47 -10.24 5.91
C LEU A 70 -2.31 -10.27 7.19
N HIS A 71 -1.90 -9.55 8.24
CA HIS A 71 -2.40 -9.80 9.60
C HIS A 71 -3.01 -8.59 10.29
N ALA A 72 -3.18 -7.45 9.61
CA ALA A 72 -3.87 -6.30 10.19
C ALA A 72 -5.41 -6.43 10.20
N GLY A 73 -5.96 -7.55 9.69
CA GLY A 73 -7.40 -7.87 9.74
C GLY A 73 -8.26 -7.22 8.64
N TYR A 74 -7.65 -6.50 7.70
CA TYR A 74 -8.38 -5.84 6.61
C TYR A 74 -8.83 -6.84 5.54
N ASN A 75 -8.07 -7.89 5.24
CA ASN A 75 -8.32 -8.78 4.10
C ASN A 75 -9.61 -9.60 4.27
N GLU A 76 -9.89 -10.05 5.49
CA GLU A 76 -11.10 -10.81 5.82
C GLU A 76 -12.36 -9.95 5.62
N VAL A 77 -12.31 -8.69 6.08
CA VAL A 77 -13.40 -7.73 5.88
C VAL A 77 -13.55 -7.40 4.39
N ALA A 78 -12.44 -7.22 3.69
CA ALA A 78 -12.40 -6.92 2.28
C ALA A 78 -13.00 -8.02 1.39
N GLU A 79 -12.69 -9.28 1.67
CA GLU A 79 -13.22 -10.45 0.95
C GLU A 79 -14.76 -10.48 1.01
N LEU A 80 -15.31 -10.23 2.20
CA LEU A 80 -16.76 -10.25 2.44
C LEU A 80 -17.50 -9.07 1.80
N ASN A 81 -16.81 -7.96 1.52
CA ASN A 81 -17.43 -6.69 1.12
C ASN A 81 -17.08 -6.23 -0.30
N ASN A 82 -16.35 -7.03 -1.08
CA ASN A 82 -15.87 -6.66 -2.42
C ASN A 82 -15.03 -5.37 -2.39
N ILE A 83 -14.09 -5.29 -1.45
CA ILE A 83 -13.18 -4.16 -1.29
C ILE A 83 -11.77 -4.62 -1.64
N ILE A 84 -11.14 -4.02 -2.64
CA ILE A 84 -9.71 -4.21 -2.89
C ILE A 84 -8.95 -3.41 -1.82
N VAL A 85 -7.99 -4.04 -1.14
CA VAL A 85 -7.14 -3.35 -0.16
C VAL A 85 -5.76 -3.13 -0.74
N ILE A 86 -5.28 -1.90 -0.69
CA ILE A 86 -3.95 -1.52 -1.15
C ILE A 86 -3.12 -1.13 0.08
N TYR A 87 -1.88 -1.62 0.12
CA TYR A 87 -0.91 -1.35 1.17
C TYR A 87 0.35 -0.69 0.56
N PRO A 88 0.31 0.64 0.32
CA PRO A 88 1.50 1.37 -0.07
C PRO A 88 2.61 1.21 0.98
N GLN A 89 3.86 1.19 0.55
CA GLN A 89 4.99 1.02 1.45
C GLN A 89 5.89 2.25 1.42
N VAL A 90 6.24 2.73 2.60
CA VAL A 90 7.36 3.64 2.82
C VAL A 90 8.46 2.89 3.55
N LYS A 91 9.71 3.29 3.31
CA LYS A 91 10.89 2.63 3.86
C LYS A 91 11.80 3.61 4.56
N LYS A 92 12.76 3.07 5.32
CA LYS A 92 13.73 3.88 6.02
C LYS A 92 14.61 4.65 5.03
N SER A 93 14.87 5.90 5.34
CA SER A 93 15.87 6.72 4.66
C SER A 93 16.79 7.38 5.68
N LEU A 94 18.11 7.16 5.55
CA LEU A 94 19.14 7.80 6.36
C LEU A 94 19.81 8.99 5.68
N VAL A 95 19.51 9.19 4.38
CA VAL A 95 19.97 10.31 3.57
C VAL A 95 18.79 11.21 3.24
N PHE A 96 19.02 12.42 2.74
CA PHE A 96 17.91 13.34 2.41
C PHE A 96 16.94 12.71 1.38
N PRO A 97 15.61 12.70 1.64
CA PRO A 97 14.97 13.17 2.87
C PRO A 97 15.12 12.16 4.02
N ILE A 98 15.46 12.67 5.21
CA ILE A 98 15.73 11.84 6.39
C ILE A 98 14.42 11.32 6.97
N ASN A 99 14.25 10.00 6.93
CA ASN A 99 13.10 9.27 7.47
C ASN A 99 13.58 7.96 8.13
N PRO A 100 14.23 8.04 9.30
CA PRO A 100 14.94 6.91 9.90
C PRO A 100 14.01 5.81 10.40
N GLN A 101 12.70 6.09 10.48
CA GLN A 101 11.69 5.17 10.97
C GLN A 101 10.77 4.63 9.87
N GLY A 102 10.95 5.06 8.61
CA GLY A 102 10.05 4.64 7.52
C GLY A 102 8.60 5.02 7.81
N CYS A 103 8.36 6.28 8.19
CA CYS A 103 7.03 6.84 8.39
C CYS A 103 6.49 7.44 7.08
N PHE A 104 5.17 7.51 6.92
CA PHE A 104 4.58 8.40 5.91
C PHE A 104 4.90 9.85 6.26
N ASP A 105 4.89 10.74 5.27
CA ASP A 105 5.26 12.13 5.46
C ASP A 105 4.15 12.90 6.17
N TRP A 106 4.31 13.05 7.49
CA TRP A 106 3.44 13.86 8.35
C TRP A 106 4.17 15.05 8.99
N TRP A 107 5.47 15.22 8.68
CA TRP A 107 6.30 16.32 9.21
C TRP A 107 7.00 17.13 8.11
N SER A 108 6.55 17.02 6.86
CA SER A 108 7.06 17.78 5.71
C SER A 108 8.47 17.38 5.24
N TYR A 109 8.90 16.13 5.41
CA TYR A 109 10.24 15.72 4.94
C TYR A 109 10.37 15.63 3.43
N THR A 110 9.28 15.50 2.69
CA THR A 110 9.32 15.52 1.22
C THR A 110 9.23 16.94 0.67
N ASN A 111 8.22 17.72 1.09
CA ASN A 111 8.07 19.15 0.84
C ASN A 111 6.87 19.74 1.63
N ASN A 112 6.68 21.06 1.52
CA ASN A 112 5.58 21.80 2.18
C ASN A 112 4.16 21.40 1.75
N ASN A 113 4.00 20.61 0.68
CA ASN A 113 2.71 20.11 0.22
C ASN A 113 2.32 18.76 0.84
N TYR A 114 3.12 18.20 1.75
CA TYR A 114 2.95 16.84 2.30
C TYR A 114 1.51 16.49 2.73
N ALA A 115 0.78 17.43 3.31
CA ALA A 115 -0.58 17.22 3.84
C ALA A 115 -1.72 17.54 2.83
N ASN A 116 -1.41 17.88 1.58
CA ASN A 116 -2.40 18.25 0.57
C ASN A 116 -2.30 17.38 -0.70
N LYS A 117 -3.21 17.62 -1.67
CA LYS A 117 -3.30 16.83 -2.90
C LYS A 117 -2.06 16.92 -3.81
N LEU A 118 -1.22 17.93 -3.61
CA LEU A 118 0.06 18.13 -4.32
C LEU A 118 1.24 17.47 -3.60
N GLY A 119 1.00 16.84 -2.45
CA GLY A 119 2.01 16.12 -1.69
C GLY A 119 2.62 14.97 -2.52
N PRO A 120 3.95 14.79 -2.51
CA PRO A 120 4.58 13.74 -3.31
C PRO A 120 4.10 12.33 -2.96
N GLN A 121 3.95 12.03 -1.67
CA GLN A 121 3.42 10.74 -1.21
C GLN A 121 1.92 10.58 -1.51
N MET A 122 1.13 11.65 -1.31
CA MET A 122 -0.30 11.65 -1.67
C MET A 122 -0.51 11.39 -3.17
N SER A 123 0.31 12.01 -4.02
CA SER A 123 0.30 11.81 -5.47
C SER A 123 0.67 10.36 -5.84
N ALA A 124 1.67 9.79 -5.16
CA ALA A 124 2.06 8.39 -5.38
C ALA A 124 0.92 7.42 -5.02
N VAL A 125 0.26 7.61 -3.87
CA VAL A 125 -0.90 6.80 -3.46
C VAL A 125 -2.05 6.96 -4.47
N LYS A 126 -2.33 8.17 -4.94
CA LYS A 126 -3.36 8.43 -5.95
C LYS A 126 -3.08 7.69 -7.27
N ASN A 127 -1.84 7.70 -7.73
CA ASN A 127 -1.44 6.97 -8.95
C ASN A 127 -1.61 5.45 -8.80
N ILE A 128 -1.30 4.91 -7.61
CA ILE A 128 -1.55 3.49 -7.31
C ILE A 128 -3.05 3.19 -7.38
N ILE A 129 -3.90 4.03 -6.74
CA ILE A 129 -5.37 3.87 -6.79
C ILE A 129 -5.86 3.90 -8.24
N ASP A 130 -5.39 4.85 -9.06
CA ASP A 130 -5.82 4.97 -10.46
C ASP A 130 -5.40 3.76 -11.30
N THR A 131 -4.19 3.24 -11.06
CA THR A 131 -3.69 2.02 -11.74
C THR A 131 -4.56 0.82 -11.39
N VAL A 132 -4.87 0.63 -10.11
CA VAL A 132 -5.74 -0.47 -9.65
C VAL A 132 -7.15 -0.32 -10.21
N ARG A 133 -7.71 0.89 -10.21
CA ARG A 133 -9.01 1.17 -10.84
C ARG A 133 -9.01 0.81 -12.32
N ALA A 134 -7.97 1.16 -13.08
CA ALA A 134 -7.91 0.84 -14.50
C ALA A 134 -7.89 -0.68 -14.78
N ILE A 135 -7.33 -1.47 -13.87
CA ILE A 135 -7.26 -2.94 -13.99
C ILE A 135 -8.58 -3.62 -13.57
N HIS A 136 -9.27 -3.06 -12.57
CA HIS A 136 -10.45 -3.66 -11.93
C HIS A 136 -11.74 -2.85 -12.14
N ALA A 137 -11.78 -1.99 -13.16
CA ALA A 137 -12.97 -1.25 -13.59
C ALA A 137 -14.01 -2.16 -14.24
#